data_AF-A0A511T5S8-F1
#
_entry.id   AF-A0A511T5S8-F1
#
_cell.length_a   1.000
_cell.length_b   1.000
_cell.length_c   1.000
_cell.angle_alpha   90.00
_cell.angle_beta   90.00
_cell.angle_gamma   90.00
#
_symmetry.space_group_name_H-M   'P 1'
#
loop_
_entity.id
_entity.type
_entity.pdbx_description
1 polymer ?
#
loop_
_entity_poly.entity_id
_entity_poly.type
_entity_poly.pdbx_seq_one_letter_code
_entity_poly.pdbx_strand_id
1 'polypeptide(L)'
;MSRVSPSEHRLLTLARAILGQGPYMPVEDLFRGSHVCPPQLGPEALLALRDSLSKGTVLALARMGGGRKRRHLPSTSGTTRLWERHPPRPLHFSALCFHTLRWLVEQPLTVPDHRPLDVDAPPTLADELFLYLCCRMLVGTSCAPALAKEPQFRRSALCRLGFPDVFASVSASLSADDFAPLLADGGWLLEAVQDELALRWRKLEESKSWRIEPRELVELGASQTRVLDAFFDALDRARRRDLAGFLLDALRPLVDQPAARWVAHLSPRAPLGAKVEARRGAGAGLRALARLARWDQEHRAVRFFDDDHDDAQLLLSEWASFGDAGFRLAADRERELGSDLMVSAEVPEDGTSSSFTGSAP
;
A
#
# COMPACT_ATOMS: atom_id res chain seq x y z
N MET A 1 -12.59 37.95 -4.73
CA MET A 1 -12.95 36.56 -4.35
C MET A 1 -13.83 36.01 -5.46
N SER A 2 -13.43 34.92 -6.11
CA SER A 2 -14.25 34.28 -7.16
C SER A 2 -15.57 33.80 -6.55
N ARG A 3 -16.69 34.10 -7.23
CA ARG A 3 -18.02 33.67 -6.79
C ARG A 3 -18.20 32.22 -7.24
N VAL A 4 -18.02 31.29 -6.32
CA VAL A 4 -18.22 29.85 -6.53
C VAL A 4 -19.49 29.44 -5.79
N SER A 5 -20.33 28.60 -6.39
CA SER A 5 -21.55 28.12 -5.72
C SER A 5 -21.23 27.22 -4.52
N PRO A 6 -22.16 27.05 -3.56
CA PRO A 6 -21.92 26.20 -2.40
C PRO A 6 -21.56 24.75 -2.74
N SER A 7 -22.14 24.17 -3.79
CA SER A 7 -21.87 22.79 -4.22
C SER A 7 -20.48 22.65 -4.86
N GLU A 8 -20.08 23.59 -5.71
CA GLU A 8 -18.72 23.66 -6.26
C GLU A 8 -17.67 23.89 -5.15
N HIS A 9 -18.00 24.72 -4.15
CA HIS A 9 -17.13 24.95 -3.01
C HIS A 9 -16.83 23.66 -2.23
N ARG A 10 -17.81 22.75 -2.08
CA ARG A 10 -17.59 21.43 -1.46
C ARG A 10 -16.62 20.58 -2.27
N LEU A 11 -16.77 20.53 -3.59
CA LEU A 11 -15.85 19.79 -4.48
C LEU A 11 -14.42 20.34 -4.39
N LEU A 12 -14.26 21.66 -4.39
CA LEU A 12 -12.95 22.30 -4.22
C LEU A 12 -12.35 22.05 -2.83
N THR A 13 -13.18 22.04 -1.79
CA THR A 13 -12.75 21.74 -0.41
C THR A 13 -12.26 20.29 -0.32
N LEU A 14 -13.01 19.35 -0.87
CA LEU A 14 -12.62 17.94 -0.94
C LEU A 14 -11.32 17.75 -1.74
N ALA A 15 -11.21 18.37 -2.92
CA ALA A 15 -10.00 18.26 -3.75
C ALA A 15 -8.75 18.77 -3.00
N ARG A 16 -8.85 19.91 -2.32
CA ARG A 16 -7.76 20.45 -1.50
C ARG A 16 -7.40 19.53 -0.34
N ALA A 17 -8.39 18.91 0.31
CA ALA A 17 -8.14 17.97 1.40
C ALA A 17 -7.44 16.69 0.93
N ILE A 18 -7.87 16.10 -0.20
CA ILE A 18 -7.22 14.93 -0.83
C ILE A 18 -5.74 15.23 -1.10
N LEU A 19 -5.44 16.41 -1.62
CA LEU A 19 -4.08 16.87 -1.93
C LEU A 19 -3.30 17.36 -0.70
N GLY A 20 -3.89 17.34 0.49
CA GLY A 20 -3.27 17.79 1.74
C GLY A 20 -3.05 19.31 1.84
N GLN A 21 -3.81 20.10 1.08
CA GLN A 21 -3.78 21.57 1.09
C GLN A 21 -4.75 22.18 2.13
N GLY A 22 -5.61 21.38 2.76
CA GLY A 22 -6.63 21.85 3.71
C GLY A 22 -6.85 20.91 4.89
N PRO A 23 -7.59 21.34 5.92
CA PRO A 23 -7.91 20.52 7.09
C PRO A 23 -8.84 19.34 6.72
N TYR A 24 -8.64 18.21 7.40
CA TYR A 24 -9.40 16.97 7.15
C TYR A 24 -10.79 16.96 7.81
N MET A 25 -10.94 17.49 9.02
CA MET A 25 -12.19 17.36 9.81
C MET A 25 -13.47 17.80 9.07
N PRO A 26 -13.49 18.89 8.27
CA PRO A 26 -14.70 19.28 7.55
C PRO A 26 -15.14 18.30 6.45
N VAL A 27 -14.31 17.31 6.12
CA VAL A 27 -14.47 16.46 4.93
C VAL A 27 -15.08 15.12 5.27
N GLU A 28 -14.92 14.62 6.50
CA GLU A 28 -15.51 13.35 6.90
C GLU A 28 -17.05 13.39 6.82
N ASP A 29 -17.65 14.52 7.20
CA ASP A 29 -19.09 14.74 7.08
C ASP A 29 -19.57 14.71 5.62
N LEU A 30 -18.71 15.08 4.66
CA LEU A 30 -19.05 15.03 3.23
C LEU A 30 -19.19 13.60 2.72
N PHE A 31 -18.45 12.62 3.27
CA PHE A 31 -18.54 11.22 2.86
C PHE A 31 -19.71 10.47 3.50
N ARG A 32 -20.19 10.96 4.65
CA ARG A 32 -21.33 10.39 5.37
C ARG A 32 -22.66 10.87 4.80
N GLY A 33 -22.69 12.10 4.29
CA GLY A 33 -23.87 12.72 3.68
C GLY A 33 -24.05 12.37 2.20
N SER A 34 -25.24 12.66 1.69
CA SER A 34 -25.50 12.75 0.25
C SER A 34 -25.69 14.22 -0.11
N HIS A 35 -24.88 14.74 -1.02
CA HIS A 35 -24.97 16.13 -1.44
C HIS A 35 -25.22 16.23 -2.94
N VAL A 36 -26.02 17.22 -3.36
CA VAL A 36 -26.23 17.50 -4.78
C VAL A 36 -25.00 18.24 -5.32
N CYS A 37 -24.37 17.65 -6.34
CA CYS A 37 -23.29 18.28 -7.09
C CYS A 37 -23.76 18.71 -8.49
N PRO A 38 -23.18 19.78 -9.05
CA PRO A 38 -23.50 20.18 -10.41
C PRO A 38 -22.91 19.16 -11.41
N PRO A 39 -23.58 18.92 -12.55
CA PRO A 39 -23.06 18.02 -13.57
C PRO A 39 -21.77 18.53 -14.21
N GLN A 40 -21.54 19.84 -14.18
CA GLN A 40 -20.37 20.53 -14.71
C GLN A 40 -19.96 21.66 -13.76
N LEU A 41 -18.66 21.95 -13.68
CA LEU A 41 -18.16 23.11 -12.94
C LEU A 41 -18.28 24.37 -13.80
N GLY A 42 -18.66 25.48 -13.19
CA GLY A 42 -18.53 26.80 -13.78
C GLY A 42 -17.06 27.15 -14.06
N PRO A 43 -16.78 28.09 -14.98
CA PRO A 43 -15.42 28.42 -15.41
C PRO A 43 -14.47 28.76 -14.25
N GLU A 44 -14.94 29.55 -13.29
CA GLU A 44 -14.17 29.96 -12.10
C GLU A 44 -13.85 28.76 -11.18
N ALA A 45 -14.83 27.87 -10.96
CA ALA A 45 -14.62 26.68 -10.15
C ALA A 45 -13.67 25.68 -10.84
N LEU A 46 -13.77 25.55 -12.17
CA LEU A 46 -12.86 24.73 -12.96
C LEU A 46 -11.41 25.26 -12.91
N LEU A 47 -11.22 26.59 -13.04
CA LEU A 47 -9.91 27.22 -12.87
C LEU A 47 -9.35 27.00 -11.47
N ALA A 48 -10.18 27.16 -10.44
CA ALA A 48 -9.78 26.90 -9.06
C ALA A 48 -9.44 25.42 -8.80
N LEU A 49 -10.14 24.48 -9.43
CA LEU A 49 -9.85 23.06 -9.35
C LEU A 49 -8.51 22.75 -10.03
N ARG A 50 -8.28 23.26 -11.24
CA ARG A 50 -7.00 23.11 -11.96
C ARG A 50 -5.82 23.65 -11.16
N ASP A 51 -5.98 24.83 -10.56
CA ASP A 51 -4.96 25.43 -9.70
C ASP A 51 -4.68 24.59 -8.44
N SER A 52 -5.76 24.09 -7.81
CA SER A 52 -5.65 23.22 -6.63
C SER A 52 -4.95 21.91 -6.97
N LEU A 53 -5.36 21.22 -8.04
CA LEU A 53 -4.73 19.99 -8.54
C LEU A 53 -3.24 20.21 -8.86
N SER A 54 -2.90 21.28 -9.57
CA SER A 54 -1.52 21.56 -9.98
C SER A 54 -0.61 21.80 -8.77
N LYS A 55 -0.98 22.75 -7.90
CA LYS A 55 -0.18 23.10 -6.71
C LYS A 55 -0.19 21.98 -5.67
N GLY A 56 -1.34 21.34 -5.49
CA GLY A 56 -1.53 20.29 -4.50
C GLY A 56 -0.77 19.02 -4.85
N THR A 57 -0.67 18.69 -6.13
CA THR A 57 0.13 17.55 -6.59
C THR A 57 1.62 17.75 -6.31
N VAL A 58 2.16 18.92 -6.63
CA VAL A 58 3.57 19.25 -6.31
C VAL A 58 3.82 19.15 -4.81
N LEU A 59 2.92 19.71 -3.99
CA LEU A 59 3.01 19.65 -2.54
C LEU A 59 2.93 18.21 -2.01
N ALA A 60 2.01 17.40 -2.54
CA ALA A 60 1.84 16.01 -2.15
C ALA A 60 3.10 15.20 -2.48
N LEU A 61 3.62 15.30 -3.70
CA LEU A 61 4.83 14.60 -4.13
C LEU A 61 6.06 15.01 -3.31
N ALA A 62 6.22 16.31 -3.04
CA ALA A 62 7.31 16.79 -2.20
C ALA A 62 7.25 16.18 -0.79
N ARG A 63 6.05 16.05 -0.21
CA ARG A 63 5.83 15.48 1.14
C ARG A 63 6.00 13.95 1.19
N MET A 64 5.64 13.24 0.13
CA MET A 64 5.72 11.76 0.07
C MET A 64 7.14 11.22 -0.16
N GLY A 65 8.12 12.10 -0.39
CA GLY A 65 9.52 11.72 -0.56
C GLY A 65 10.24 12.49 -1.67
N GLY A 66 9.50 13.11 -2.61
CA GLY A 66 10.10 13.81 -3.75
C GLY A 66 11.01 14.99 -3.39
N GLY A 67 10.84 15.58 -2.21
CA GLY A 67 11.72 16.65 -1.69
C GLY A 67 13.01 16.17 -1.04
N ARG A 68 13.16 14.86 -0.80
CA ARG A 68 14.35 14.28 -0.17
C ARG A 68 15.44 14.04 -1.21
N LYS A 69 16.69 14.13 -0.76
CA LYS A 69 17.84 13.73 -1.56
C LYS A 69 18.00 12.22 -1.47
N ARG A 70 17.86 11.52 -2.60
CA ARG A 70 18.00 10.07 -2.71
C ARG A 70 18.75 9.71 -3.99
N ARG A 71 19.25 8.49 -4.04
CA ARG A 71 19.77 7.88 -5.26
C ARG A 71 18.72 6.90 -5.78
N HIS A 72 18.59 6.83 -7.09
CA HIS A 72 17.65 5.96 -7.80
C HIS A 72 18.30 5.51 -9.10
N LEU A 73 17.76 4.44 -9.69
CA LEU A 73 18.20 3.99 -11.01
C LEU A 73 17.55 4.82 -12.13
N PRO A 74 18.24 5.04 -13.25
CA PRO A 74 19.66 4.73 -13.49
C PRO A 74 20.57 5.62 -12.63
N SER A 75 21.70 5.06 -12.16
CA SER A 75 22.60 5.75 -11.24
C SER A 75 23.11 7.07 -11.83
N THR A 76 22.77 8.18 -11.19
CA THR A 76 23.40 9.49 -11.44
C THR A 76 24.34 9.81 -10.28
N SER A 77 25.41 10.54 -10.54
CA SER A 77 26.43 10.85 -9.53
C SER A 77 25.83 11.68 -8.38
N GLY A 78 25.57 11.02 -7.25
CA GLY A 78 25.21 11.65 -5.97
C GLY A 78 23.71 11.62 -5.61
N THR A 79 23.42 12.04 -4.38
CA THR A 79 22.03 12.14 -3.88
C THR A 79 21.38 13.41 -4.39
N THR A 80 20.25 13.29 -5.07
CA THR A 80 19.52 14.40 -5.70
C THR A 80 18.06 14.40 -5.30
N ARG A 81 17.37 15.53 -5.45
CA ARG A 81 15.91 15.60 -5.30
C ARG A 81 15.21 15.16 -6.57
N LEU A 82 13.93 14.84 -6.48
CA LEU A 82 13.16 14.34 -7.62
C LEU A 82 13.20 15.30 -8.83
N TRP A 83 12.98 16.60 -8.60
CA TRP A 83 12.99 17.63 -9.64
C TRP A 83 14.39 18.00 -10.15
N GLU A 84 15.44 17.54 -9.47
CA GLU A 84 16.82 17.68 -9.94
C GLU A 84 17.18 16.53 -10.91
N ARG A 85 16.54 15.35 -10.76
CA ARG A 85 16.72 14.19 -11.65
C ARG A 85 15.81 14.21 -12.86
N HIS A 86 14.55 14.56 -12.64
CA HIS A 86 13.51 14.45 -13.66
C HIS A 86 13.06 15.85 -14.07
N PRO A 87 13.02 16.17 -15.38
CA PRO A 87 12.42 17.40 -15.83
C PRO A 87 10.93 17.44 -15.44
N PRO A 88 10.34 18.61 -15.19
CA PRO A 88 8.91 18.71 -14.89
C PRO A 88 8.07 18.03 -15.98
N ARG A 89 7.35 16.98 -15.60
CA ARG A 89 6.46 16.25 -16.52
C ARG A 89 5.03 16.76 -16.39
N PRO A 90 4.33 17.05 -17.50
CA PRO A 90 2.93 17.45 -17.43
C PRO A 90 2.07 16.27 -16.98
N LEU A 91 1.35 16.47 -15.87
CA LEU A 91 0.35 15.52 -15.37
C LEU A 91 -1.02 15.87 -15.96
N HIS A 92 -1.60 14.93 -16.70
CA HIS A 92 -2.88 15.10 -17.36
C HIS A 92 -3.99 14.44 -16.54
N PHE A 93 -4.71 15.20 -15.72
CA PHE A 93 -5.90 14.70 -15.04
C PHE A 93 -7.03 14.52 -16.04
N SER A 94 -7.64 13.33 -16.06
CA SER A 94 -8.76 13.06 -16.94
C SER A 94 -10.09 13.45 -16.29
N ALA A 95 -11.20 13.18 -16.99
CA ALA A 95 -12.54 13.32 -16.40
C ALA A 95 -12.71 12.47 -15.14
N LEU A 96 -11.94 11.37 -15.00
CA LEU A 96 -11.98 10.47 -13.85
C LEU A 96 -11.78 11.21 -12.53
N CYS A 97 -10.85 12.17 -12.45
CA CYS A 97 -10.62 12.96 -11.24
C CYS A 97 -11.88 13.76 -10.82
N PHE A 98 -12.52 14.46 -11.77
CA PHE A 98 -13.75 15.21 -11.49
C PHE A 98 -14.92 14.29 -11.11
N HIS A 99 -15.14 13.20 -11.85
CA HIS A 99 -16.20 12.26 -11.54
C HIS A 99 -15.98 11.55 -10.20
N THR A 100 -14.72 11.27 -9.83
CA THR A 100 -14.37 10.72 -8.51
C THR A 100 -14.72 11.72 -7.41
N LEU A 101 -14.36 13.00 -7.56
CA LEU A 101 -14.74 14.06 -6.61
C LEU A 101 -16.26 14.15 -6.46
N ARG A 102 -16.98 14.12 -7.58
CA ARG A 102 -18.44 14.17 -7.60
C ARG A 102 -19.03 12.95 -6.89
N TRP A 103 -18.57 11.76 -7.22
CA TRP A 103 -19.01 10.50 -6.61
C TRP A 103 -18.79 10.48 -5.10
N LEU A 104 -17.60 10.89 -4.63
CA LEU A 104 -17.27 10.99 -3.20
C LEU A 104 -18.19 11.93 -2.41
N VAL A 105 -18.80 12.92 -3.05
CA VAL A 105 -19.69 13.91 -2.41
C VAL A 105 -21.18 13.55 -2.59
N GLU A 106 -21.54 12.93 -3.70
CA GLU A 106 -22.92 12.55 -4.01
C GLU A 106 -23.34 11.24 -3.33
N GLN A 107 -22.40 10.35 -3.02
CA GLN A 107 -22.70 9.04 -2.46
C GLN A 107 -22.38 8.98 -0.97
N PRO A 108 -23.33 8.57 -0.10
CA PRO A 108 -23.05 8.30 1.29
C PRO A 108 -22.26 6.98 1.40
N LEU A 109 -20.93 7.07 1.45
CA LEU A 109 -20.02 5.91 1.33
C LEU A 109 -20.10 4.94 2.49
N THR A 110 -20.71 5.36 3.61
CA THR A 110 -20.98 4.49 4.78
C THR A 110 -22.20 3.61 4.59
N VAL A 111 -23.04 3.89 3.60
CA VAL A 111 -24.24 3.11 3.28
C VAL A 111 -23.89 2.08 2.21
N PRO A 112 -24.35 0.82 2.35
CA PRO A 112 -24.21 -0.16 1.27
C PRO A 112 -24.93 0.33 0.00
N ASP A 113 -24.55 -0.24 -1.15
CA ASP A 113 -25.23 -0.06 -2.45
C ASP A 113 -25.27 1.38 -2.99
N HIS A 114 -24.19 2.16 -2.77
CA HIS A 114 -23.97 3.40 -3.50
C HIS A 114 -23.88 3.16 -5.01
N ARG A 115 -24.25 4.20 -5.77
CA ARG A 115 -24.10 4.15 -7.24
C ARG A 115 -22.62 4.06 -7.60
N PRO A 116 -22.25 3.19 -8.55
CA PRO A 116 -20.86 3.07 -8.97
C PRO A 116 -20.39 4.35 -9.67
N LEU A 117 -19.08 4.55 -9.69
CA LEU A 117 -18.45 5.61 -10.45
C LEU A 117 -18.66 5.41 -11.95
N ASP A 118 -19.45 6.29 -12.56
CA ASP A 118 -19.82 6.25 -13.99
C ASP A 118 -18.71 6.84 -14.88
N VAL A 119 -17.56 6.17 -14.90
CA VAL A 119 -16.46 6.44 -15.84
C VAL A 119 -15.83 5.11 -16.21
N ASP A 120 -15.77 4.81 -17.51
CA ASP A 120 -15.02 3.66 -18.03
C ASP A 120 -13.86 4.12 -18.90
N ALA A 121 -12.78 4.52 -18.23
CA ALA A 121 -11.50 4.83 -18.87
C ALA A 121 -10.37 4.31 -17.99
N PRO A 122 -9.24 3.83 -18.57
CA PRO A 122 -8.06 3.53 -17.78
C PRO A 122 -7.53 4.81 -17.12
N PRO A 123 -7.05 4.74 -15.87
CA PRO A 123 -6.52 5.91 -15.19
C PRO A 123 -5.25 6.40 -15.90
N THR A 124 -5.14 7.71 -16.09
CA THR A 124 -3.86 8.34 -16.44
C THR A 124 -2.90 8.29 -15.24
N LEU A 125 -1.61 8.60 -15.44
CA LEU A 125 -0.66 8.71 -14.34
C LEU A 125 -1.09 9.74 -13.26
N ALA A 126 -1.76 10.82 -13.67
CA ALA A 126 -2.28 11.82 -12.75
C ALA A 126 -3.50 11.29 -11.96
N ASP A 127 -4.35 10.51 -12.61
CA ASP A 127 -5.49 9.86 -11.97
C ASP A 127 -5.04 8.75 -11.00
N GLU A 128 -4.01 7.96 -11.33
CA GLU A 128 -3.38 6.98 -10.43
C GLU A 128 -2.98 7.63 -9.10
N LEU A 129 -2.26 8.76 -9.17
CA LEU A 129 -1.89 9.53 -8.00
C LEU A 129 -3.12 10.06 -7.25
N PHE A 130 -4.10 10.60 -7.98
CA PHE A 130 -5.31 11.15 -7.38
C PHE A 130 -6.13 10.09 -6.62
N LEU A 131 -6.34 8.92 -7.22
CA LEU A 131 -7.03 7.78 -6.61
C LEU A 131 -6.24 7.25 -5.40
N TYR A 132 -4.91 7.18 -5.49
CA TYR A 132 -4.06 6.80 -4.36
C TYR A 132 -4.22 7.76 -3.17
N LEU A 133 -4.25 9.08 -3.43
CA LEU A 133 -4.46 10.09 -2.40
C LEU A 133 -5.87 10.01 -1.80
N CYS A 134 -6.88 9.66 -2.59
CA CYS A 134 -8.22 9.36 -2.07
C CYS A 134 -8.21 8.16 -1.13
N CYS A 135 -7.54 7.06 -1.50
CA CYS A 135 -7.37 5.90 -0.63
C CYS A 135 -6.68 6.29 0.67
N ARG A 136 -5.55 7.01 0.59
CA ARG A 136 -4.79 7.49 1.75
C ARG A 136 -5.65 8.27 2.75
N MET A 137 -6.60 9.05 2.24
CA MET A 137 -7.49 9.88 3.04
C MET A 137 -8.64 9.09 3.70
N LEU A 138 -9.10 8.01 3.07
CA LEU A 138 -10.28 7.25 3.49
C LEU A 138 -9.96 5.94 4.22
N VAL A 139 -8.75 5.40 4.05
CA VAL A 139 -8.30 4.20 4.77
C VAL A 139 -8.33 4.44 6.27
N GLY A 140 -8.87 3.47 7.01
CA GLY A 140 -9.10 3.56 8.46
C GLY A 140 -10.44 4.20 8.84
N THR A 141 -11.22 4.67 7.86
CA THR A 141 -12.60 5.12 8.08
C THR A 141 -13.60 4.04 7.68
N SER A 142 -14.87 4.22 8.05
CA SER A 142 -15.99 3.38 7.60
C SER A 142 -16.28 3.47 6.09
N CYS A 143 -15.66 4.43 5.37
CA CYS A 143 -15.86 4.63 3.94
C CYS A 143 -14.92 3.78 3.08
N ALA A 144 -13.83 3.24 3.64
CA ALA A 144 -12.83 2.46 2.89
C ALA A 144 -13.41 1.27 2.10
N PRO A 145 -14.40 0.51 2.61
CA PRO A 145 -15.02 -0.59 1.86
C PRO A 145 -15.71 -0.15 0.56
N ALA A 146 -16.16 1.10 0.45
CA ALA A 146 -16.73 1.62 -0.78
C ALA A 146 -15.68 1.70 -1.89
N LEU A 147 -14.47 2.16 -1.58
CA LEU A 147 -13.37 2.22 -2.55
C LEU A 147 -13.02 0.83 -3.10
N ALA A 148 -13.04 -0.19 -2.23
CA ALA A 148 -12.78 -1.57 -2.62
C ALA A 148 -13.82 -2.13 -3.58
N LYS A 149 -15.02 -1.54 -3.66
CA LYS A 149 -16.10 -1.93 -4.60
C LYS A 149 -15.93 -1.28 -5.97
N GLU A 150 -15.33 -0.10 -6.03
CA GLU A 150 -15.25 0.70 -7.24
C GLU A 150 -14.23 0.15 -8.26
N PRO A 151 -14.65 -0.11 -9.52
CA PRO A 151 -13.76 -0.64 -10.56
C PRO A 151 -12.53 0.23 -10.81
N GLN A 152 -12.67 1.55 -10.74
CA GLN A 152 -11.57 2.48 -11.05
C GLN A 152 -10.43 2.40 -10.02
N PHE A 153 -10.76 2.26 -8.73
CA PHE A 153 -9.77 2.04 -7.68
C PHE A 153 -9.11 0.66 -7.79
N ARG A 154 -9.86 -0.36 -8.22
CA ARG A 154 -9.31 -1.70 -8.48
C ARG A 154 -8.39 -1.75 -9.70
N ARG A 155 -8.63 -0.91 -10.71
CA ARG A 155 -7.77 -0.81 -11.90
C ARG A 155 -6.49 -0.03 -11.62
N SER A 156 -6.50 0.86 -10.63
CA SER A 156 -5.32 1.64 -10.25
C SER A 156 -4.23 0.76 -9.65
N ALA A 157 -3.12 0.63 -10.39
CA ALA A 157 -1.97 -0.16 -9.96
C ALA A 157 -1.35 0.42 -8.67
N LEU A 158 -1.32 1.76 -8.56
CA LEU A 158 -0.77 2.44 -7.40
C LEU A 158 -1.67 2.25 -6.15
N CYS A 159 -2.99 2.24 -6.30
CA CYS A 159 -3.91 1.92 -5.21
C CYS A 159 -3.73 0.47 -4.72
N ARG A 160 -3.61 -0.49 -5.64
CA ARG A 160 -3.38 -1.90 -5.28
C ARG A 160 -2.04 -2.09 -4.56
N LEU A 161 -0.99 -1.40 -5.00
CA LEU A 161 0.33 -1.42 -4.36
C LEU A 161 0.32 -0.81 -2.96
N GLY A 162 -0.37 0.32 -2.78
CA GLY A 162 -0.42 1.03 -1.51
C GLY A 162 -1.36 0.43 -0.47
N PHE A 163 -2.46 -0.20 -0.90
CA PHE A 163 -3.57 -0.57 -0.02
C PHE A 163 -4.05 -2.01 -0.25
N PRO A 164 -3.16 -3.02 -0.22
CA PRO A 164 -3.55 -4.41 -0.50
C PRO A 164 -4.57 -4.97 0.51
N ASP A 165 -4.68 -4.40 1.72
CA ASP A 165 -5.73 -4.70 2.70
C ASP A 165 -7.11 -4.21 2.31
N VAL A 166 -7.21 -3.02 1.72
CA VAL A 166 -8.48 -2.49 1.22
C VAL A 166 -9.01 -3.37 0.10
N PHE A 167 -8.11 -3.86 -0.77
CA PHE A 167 -8.47 -4.67 -1.92
C PHE A 167 -8.34 -6.18 -1.68
N ALA A 168 -8.22 -6.63 -0.42
CA ALA A 168 -7.97 -8.04 -0.10
C ALA A 168 -9.09 -8.98 -0.57
N SER A 169 -10.34 -8.51 -0.51
CA SER A 169 -11.52 -9.27 -0.98
C SER A 169 -11.65 -9.31 -2.50
N VAL A 170 -10.80 -8.60 -3.24
CA VAL A 170 -10.86 -8.55 -4.71
C VAL A 170 -10.04 -9.71 -5.26
N SER A 171 -10.71 -10.72 -5.82
CA SER A 171 -10.07 -11.89 -6.43
C SER A 171 -9.46 -11.64 -7.82
N ALA A 172 -9.47 -10.39 -8.30
CA ALA A 172 -8.91 -10.06 -9.61
C ALA A 172 -7.41 -10.41 -9.65
N SER A 173 -7.01 -11.10 -10.71
CA SER A 173 -5.61 -11.32 -11.04
C SER A 173 -4.89 -9.98 -11.15
N LEU A 174 -3.61 -9.98 -10.82
CA LEU A 174 -2.70 -8.89 -11.10
C LEU A 174 -1.48 -9.51 -11.74
N SER A 175 -0.99 -8.89 -12.81
CA SER A 175 0.22 -9.30 -13.48
C SER A 175 1.20 -8.13 -13.55
N ALA A 176 2.41 -8.41 -14.00
CA ALA A 176 3.39 -7.36 -14.28
C ALA A 176 2.92 -6.35 -15.34
N ASP A 177 2.03 -6.75 -16.25
CA ASP A 177 1.53 -5.87 -17.31
C ASP A 177 0.63 -4.77 -16.76
N ASP A 178 -0.04 -5.02 -15.63
CA ASP A 178 -0.85 -4.01 -14.94
C ASP A 178 0.01 -2.88 -14.34
N PHE A 179 1.28 -3.17 -14.00
CA PHE A 179 2.24 -2.17 -13.51
C PHE A 179 3.09 -1.53 -14.61
N ALA A 180 3.12 -2.12 -15.80
CA ALA A 180 3.97 -1.65 -16.89
C ALA A 180 3.74 -0.18 -17.27
N PRO A 181 2.49 0.33 -17.40
CA PRO A 181 2.26 1.76 -17.67
C PRO A 181 2.81 2.69 -16.59
N LEU A 182 2.66 2.29 -15.31
CA LEU A 182 3.17 3.05 -14.17
C LEU A 182 4.70 3.10 -14.18
N LEU A 183 5.39 2.04 -14.62
CA LEU A 183 6.85 2.02 -14.67
C LEU A 183 7.42 2.74 -15.90
N ALA A 184 6.78 2.57 -17.06
CA ALA A 184 7.24 3.18 -18.31
C ALA A 184 7.21 4.72 -18.27
N ASP A 185 6.10 5.29 -17.82
CA ASP A 185 5.90 6.76 -17.83
C ASP A 185 5.97 7.39 -16.43
N GLY A 186 5.80 6.57 -15.39
CA GLY A 186 5.61 6.99 -14.01
C GLY A 186 6.65 6.47 -13.01
N GLY A 187 7.78 5.91 -13.45
CA GLY A 187 8.83 5.45 -12.53
C GLY A 187 9.26 6.53 -11.52
N TRP A 188 9.33 7.79 -11.97
CA TRP A 188 9.59 8.96 -11.10
C TRP A 188 8.49 9.20 -10.04
N LEU A 189 7.23 8.86 -10.34
CA LEU A 189 6.14 8.93 -9.38
C LEU A 189 6.37 7.90 -8.27
N LEU A 190 6.76 6.68 -8.64
CA LEU A 190 7.10 5.62 -7.68
C LEU A 190 8.32 5.98 -6.83
N GLU A 191 9.32 6.68 -7.37
CA GLU A 191 10.43 7.25 -6.58
C GLU A 191 9.90 8.24 -5.54
N ALA A 192 8.97 9.11 -5.95
CA ALA A 192 8.42 10.18 -5.11
C ALA A 192 7.58 9.66 -3.95
N VAL A 193 6.96 8.48 -4.08
CA VAL A 193 6.06 7.90 -3.07
C VAL A 193 6.71 6.81 -2.20
N GLN A 194 8.01 6.54 -2.36
CA GLN A 194 8.70 5.48 -1.59
C GLN A 194 8.51 5.60 -0.08
N ASP A 195 8.62 6.81 0.51
CA ASP A 195 8.46 6.96 1.97
C ASP A 195 7.04 6.65 2.42
N GLU A 196 6.06 7.12 1.66
CA GLU A 196 4.65 6.89 1.97
C GLU A 196 4.31 5.41 1.82
N LEU A 197 4.80 4.73 0.77
CA LEU A 197 4.67 3.28 0.63
C LEU A 197 5.33 2.54 1.79
N ALA A 198 6.55 2.92 2.19
CA ALA A 198 7.25 2.30 3.32
C ALA A 198 6.45 2.44 4.62
N LEU A 199 5.96 3.65 4.92
CA LEU A 199 5.13 3.92 6.09
C LEU A 199 3.83 3.11 6.05
N ARG A 200 3.19 3.05 4.88
CA ARG A 200 1.91 2.38 4.70
C ARG A 200 2.02 0.87 4.85
N TRP A 201 3.04 0.26 4.26
CA TRP A 201 3.34 -1.16 4.39
C TRP A 201 3.74 -1.53 5.81
N ARG A 202 4.48 -0.66 6.52
CA ARG A 202 4.75 -0.88 7.95
C ARG A 202 3.46 -0.92 8.77
N LYS A 203 2.60 0.10 8.62
CA LYS A 203 1.29 0.14 9.32
C LYS A 203 0.43 -1.06 9.00
N LEU A 204 0.45 -1.51 7.74
CA LEU A 204 -0.25 -2.70 7.29
C LEU A 204 0.22 -3.94 8.06
N GLU A 205 1.53 -4.15 8.12
CA GLU A 205 2.13 -5.29 8.81
C GLU A 205 1.88 -5.25 10.33
N GLU A 206 2.00 -4.08 10.94
CA GLU A 206 1.66 -3.87 12.36
C GLU A 206 0.18 -4.17 12.65
N SER A 207 -0.71 -3.84 11.71
CA SER A 207 -2.16 -4.05 11.87
C SER A 207 -2.57 -5.52 11.89
N LYS A 208 -1.75 -6.44 11.35
CA LYS A 208 -2.04 -7.88 11.32
C LYS A 208 -2.25 -8.46 12.71
N SER A 209 -1.51 -7.94 13.70
CA SER A 209 -1.63 -8.34 15.10
C SER A 209 -3.04 -8.17 15.66
N TRP A 210 -3.85 -7.24 15.13
CA TRP A 210 -5.21 -6.95 15.60
C TRP A 210 -6.30 -7.75 14.86
N ARG A 211 -5.92 -8.61 13.91
CA ARG A 211 -6.84 -9.42 13.13
C ARG A 211 -7.20 -10.69 13.91
N ILE A 212 -8.44 -10.76 14.37
CA ILE A 212 -8.93 -11.88 15.19
C ILE A 212 -9.32 -13.07 14.31
N GLU A 213 -9.99 -12.79 13.18
CA GLU A 213 -10.51 -13.80 12.29
C GLU A 213 -9.42 -14.36 11.36
N PRO A 214 -9.12 -15.68 11.40
CA PRO A 214 -8.06 -16.28 10.58
C PRO A 214 -8.21 -15.99 9.09
N ARG A 215 -9.46 -15.97 8.60
CA ARG A 215 -9.79 -15.71 7.19
C ARG A 215 -9.28 -14.35 6.73
N GLU A 216 -9.35 -13.31 7.58
CA GLU A 216 -8.86 -11.97 7.21
C GLU A 216 -7.35 -11.97 6.95
N LEU A 217 -6.57 -12.71 7.76
CA LEU A 217 -5.12 -12.82 7.55
C LEU A 217 -4.76 -13.65 6.31
N VAL A 218 -5.56 -14.68 6.00
CA VAL A 218 -5.40 -15.46 4.75
C VAL A 218 -5.67 -14.59 3.53
N GLU A 219 -6.80 -13.88 3.50
CA GLU A 219 -7.19 -13.00 2.39
C GLU A 219 -6.18 -11.85 2.22
N LEU A 220 -5.75 -11.25 3.33
CA LEU A 220 -4.72 -10.21 3.32
C LEU A 220 -3.39 -10.75 2.78
N GLY A 221 -2.92 -11.90 3.28
CA GLY A 221 -1.67 -12.51 2.84
C GLY A 221 -1.69 -12.85 1.34
N ALA A 222 -2.81 -13.40 0.85
CA ALA A 222 -3.00 -13.68 -0.56
C ALA A 222 -2.99 -12.40 -1.43
N SER A 223 -3.60 -11.31 -0.94
CA SER A 223 -3.57 -10.01 -1.60
C SER A 223 -2.15 -9.43 -1.67
N GLN A 224 -1.41 -9.47 -0.55
CA GLN A 224 -0.02 -9.01 -0.50
C GLN A 224 0.88 -9.77 -1.44
N THR A 225 0.81 -11.12 -1.44
CA THR A 225 1.59 -11.96 -2.36
C THR A 225 1.27 -11.61 -3.80
N ARG A 226 -0.01 -11.53 -4.18
CA ARG A 226 -0.40 -11.20 -5.56
C ARG A 226 0.11 -9.83 -6.00
N VAL A 227 0.00 -8.84 -5.14
CA VAL A 227 0.44 -7.46 -5.44
C VAL A 227 1.96 -7.38 -5.57
N LEU A 228 2.70 -7.96 -4.64
CA LEU A 228 4.16 -7.89 -4.62
C LEU A 228 4.79 -8.74 -5.72
N ASP A 229 4.26 -9.93 -6.01
CA ASP A 229 4.79 -10.78 -7.08
C ASP A 229 4.65 -10.07 -8.45
N ALA A 230 3.45 -9.57 -8.75
CA ALA A 230 3.20 -8.82 -9.97
C ALA A 230 4.06 -7.55 -10.07
N PHE A 231 4.21 -6.82 -8.96
CA PHE A 231 5.04 -5.61 -8.92
C PHE A 231 6.53 -5.94 -9.12
N PHE A 232 7.07 -6.95 -8.45
CA PHE A 232 8.47 -7.34 -8.58
C PHE A 232 8.80 -7.90 -9.96
N ASP A 233 7.88 -8.66 -10.57
CA ASP A 233 8.02 -9.08 -11.97
C ASP A 233 8.08 -7.86 -12.91
N ALA A 234 7.27 -6.83 -12.64
CA ALA A 234 7.29 -5.60 -13.43
C ALA A 234 8.60 -4.81 -13.22
N LEU A 235 9.11 -4.74 -11.99
CA LEU A 235 10.40 -4.09 -11.67
C LEU A 235 11.58 -4.79 -12.35
N ASP A 236 11.60 -6.12 -12.37
CA ASP A 236 12.62 -6.90 -13.08
C ASP A 236 12.59 -6.57 -14.58
N ARG A 237 11.40 -6.59 -15.21
CA ARG A 237 11.24 -6.25 -16.63
C ARG A 237 11.67 -4.81 -16.95
N ALA A 238 11.39 -3.87 -16.05
CA ALA A 238 11.75 -2.47 -16.21
C ALA A 238 13.19 -2.14 -15.79
N ARG A 239 13.94 -3.10 -15.22
CA ARG A 239 15.25 -2.89 -14.57
C ARG A 239 15.23 -1.78 -13.51
N ARG A 240 14.15 -1.72 -12.72
CA ARG A 240 13.91 -0.70 -11.68
C ARG A 240 13.80 -1.31 -10.28
N ARG A 241 14.69 -2.24 -9.94
CA ARG A 241 14.72 -2.92 -8.63
C ARG A 241 14.86 -1.96 -7.45
N ASP A 242 15.41 -0.75 -7.67
CA ASP A 242 15.50 0.31 -6.66
C ASP A 242 14.14 0.68 -6.07
N LEU A 243 13.07 0.57 -6.86
CA LEU A 243 11.71 0.92 -6.43
C LEU A 243 11.09 -0.09 -5.46
N ALA A 244 11.74 -1.24 -5.19
CA ALA A 244 11.35 -2.17 -4.13
C ALA A 244 11.90 -1.78 -2.75
N GLY A 245 12.79 -0.79 -2.67
CA GLY A 245 13.47 -0.38 -1.44
C GLY A 245 12.51 -0.01 -0.31
N PHE A 246 11.32 0.54 -0.61
CA PHE A 246 10.32 0.86 0.41
C PHE A 246 9.93 -0.35 1.27
N LEU A 247 9.98 -1.58 0.74
CA LEU A 247 9.60 -2.77 1.50
C LEU A 247 10.66 -3.13 2.55
N LEU A 248 11.95 -2.92 2.23
CA LEU A 248 13.04 -3.05 3.20
C LEU A 248 12.87 -2.01 4.32
N ASP A 249 12.61 -0.76 3.95
CA ASP A 249 12.35 0.32 4.91
C ASP A 249 11.12 0.04 5.79
N ALA A 250 10.07 -0.55 5.21
CA ALA A 250 8.84 -0.90 5.92
C ALA A 250 9.08 -1.99 6.97
N LEU A 251 9.73 -3.09 6.57
CA LEU A 251 9.84 -4.32 7.36
C LEU A 251 11.04 -4.35 8.30
N ARG A 252 12.07 -3.52 8.09
CA ARG A 252 13.26 -3.46 8.96
C ARG A 252 12.96 -3.39 10.46
N PRO A 253 12.15 -2.46 10.98
CA PRO A 253 11.88 -2.43 12.42
C PRO A 253 11.00 -3.59 12.92
N LEU A 254 10.41 -4.37 12.01
CA LEU A 254 9.49 -5.45 12.35
C LEU A 254 10.21 -6.79 12.43
N VAL A 255 11.20 -7.06 11.57
CA VAL A 255 11.94 -8.34 11.58
C VAL A 255 12.71 -8.57 12.89
N ASP A 256 13.10 -7.50 13.58
CA ASP A 256 13.72 -7.53 14.91
C ASP A 256 12.77 -8.04 16.01
N GLN A 257 11.47 -8.09 15.75
CA GLN A 257 10.45 -8.49 16.70
C GLN A 257 10.08 -9.98 16.55
N PRO A 258 9.63 -10.66 17.61
CA PRO A 258 9.21 -12.06 17.53
C PRO A 258 8.04 -12.26 16.55
N ALA A 259 8.07 -13.34 15.78
CA ALA A 259 7.07 -13.59 14.74
C ALA A 259 5.64 -13.80 15.31
N ALA A 260 5.54 -14.31 16.55
CA ALA A 260 4.28 -14.48 17.26
C ALA A 260 3.43 -13.19 17.35
N ARG A 261 4.06 -12.00 17.29
CA ARG A 261 3.35 -10.70 17.31
C ARG A 261 2.31 -10.59 16.19
N TRP A 262 2.62 -11.07 14.99
CA TRP A 262 1.72 -10.93 13.83
C TRP A 262 0.40 -11.68 13.98
N VAL A 263 0.36 -12.66 14.87
CA VAL A 263 -0.76 -13.59 15.05
C VAL A 263 -1.24 -13.63 16.51
N ALA A 264 -0.85 -12.64 17.31
CA ALA A 264 -1.05 -12.60 18.75
C ALA A 264 -2.53 -12.69 19.15
N HIS A 265 -3.44 -12.12 18.35
CA HIS A 265 -4.88 -12.10 18.64
C HIS A 265 -5.70 -13.08 17.80
N LEU A 266 -5.06 -14.05 17.12
CA LEU A 266 -5.79 -15.07 16.39
C LEU A 266 -6.79 -15.80 17.29
N SER A 267 -8.03 -15.94 16.80
CA SER A 267 -9.11 -16.58 17.57
C SER A 267 -8.68 -17.96 18.11
N PRO A 268 -8.67 -18.15 19.45
CA PRO A 268 -8.29 -19.45 20.03
C PRO A 268 -9.31 -20.54 19.69
N ARG A 269 -10.54 -20.16 19.32
CA ARG A 269 -11.62 -21.08 18.94
C ARG A 269 -11.55 -21.54 17.48
N ALA A 270 -10.69 -20.92 16.66
CA ALA A 270 -10.55 -21.32 15.27
C ALA A 270 -9.93 -22.73 15.14
N PRO A 271 -10.34 -23.52 14.13
CA PRO A 271 -9.72 -24.81 13.82
C PRO A 271 -8.21 -24.67 13.59
N LEU A 272 -7.44 -25.71 13.95
CA LEU A 272 -5.98 -25.71 13.82
C LEU A 272 -5.54 -25.39 12.38
N GLY A 273 -6.16 -26.02 11.37
CA GLY A 273 -5.86 -25.77 9.96
C GLY A 273 -6.07 -24.30 9.55
N ALA A 274 -7.15 -23.66 10.02
CA ALA A 274 -7.39 -22.24 9.77
C ALA A 274 -6.32 -21.35 10.41
N LYS A 275 -5.83 -21.71 11.60
CA LYS A 275 -4.72 -21.01 12.27
C LYS A 275 -3.39 -21.19 11.53
N VAL A 276 -3.11 -22.38 10.99
CA VAL A 276 -1.91 -22.63 10.16
C VAL A 276 -1.95 -21.71 8.93
N GLU A 277 -3.06 -21.72 8.20
CA GLU A 277 -3.22 -20.91 7.00
C GLU A 277 -3.14 -19.41 7.30
N ALA A 278 -3.73 -18.94 8.40
CA ALA A 278 -3.62 -17.55 8.82
C ALA A 278 -2.18 -17.15 9.18
N ARG A 279 -1.41 -18.01 9.86
CA ARG A 279 0.01 -17.78 10.13
C ARG A 279 0.82 -17.70 8.82
N ARG A 280 0.57 -18.61 7.88
CA ARG A 280 1.16 -18.55 6.53
C ARG A 280 0.80 -17.25 5.83
N GLY A 281 -0.47 -16.86 5.86
CA GLY A 281 -0.96 -15.59 5.31
C GLY A 281 -0.26 -14.38 5.93
N ALA A 282 -0.10 -14.36 7.25
CA ALA A 282 0.60 -13.29 7.96
C ALA A 282 2.07 -13.13 7.51
N GLY A 283 2.75 -14.22 7.15
CA GLY A 283 4.13 -14.22 6.65
C GLY A 283 4.33 -13.74 5.21
N ALA A 284 3.29 -13.29 4.50
CA ALA A 284 3.39 -12.90 3.08
C ALA A 284 4.44 -11.80 2.80
N GLY A 285 4.49 -10.76 3.64
CA GLY A 285 5.50 -9.70 3.53
C GLY A 285 6.93 -10.20 3.76
N LEU A 286 7.12 -11.14 4.69
CA LEU A 286 8.44 -11.75 4.96
C LEU A 286 8.90 -12.63 3.78
N ARG A 287 7.99 -13.39 3.17
CA ARG A 287 8.31 -14.17 1.95
C ARG A 287 8.69 -13.28 0.78
N ALA A 288 8.06 -12.13 0.63
CA ALA A 288 8.44 -11.16 -0.40
C ALA A 288 9.89 -10.69 -0.25
N LEU A 289 10.42 -10.58 0.98
CA LEU A 289 11.83 -10.27 1.23
C LEU A 289 12.79 -11.35 0.73
N ALA A 290 12.36 -12.61 0.60
CA ALA A 290 13.19 -13.65 0.02
C ALA A 290 13.52 -13.36 -1.46
N ARG A 291 12.61 -12.70 -2.19
CA ARG A 291 12.90 -12.25 -3.56
C ARG A 291 13.95 -11.14 -3.58
N LEU A 292 13.85 -10.17 -2.67
CA LEU A 292 14.85 -9.10 -2.53
C LEU A 292 16.21 -9.65 -2.09
N ALA A 293 16.23 -10.67 -1.23
CA ALA A 293 17.47 -11.36 -0.84
C ALA A 293 18.17 -12.02 -2.04
N ARG A 294 17.40 -12.62 -2.97
CA ARG A 294 17.97 -13.16 -4.22
C ARG A 294 18.52 -12.05 -5.10
N TRP A 295 17.80 -10.95 -5.27
CA TRP A 295 18.31 -9.79 -6.01
C TRP A 295 19.59 -9.24 -5.39
N ASP A 296 19.68 -9.13 -4.06
CA ASP A 296 20.90 -8.69 -3.37
C ASP A 296 22.08 -9.62 -3.70
N GLN A 297 21.89 -10.94 -3.66
CA GLN A 297 22.90 -11.93 -4.04
C GLN A 297 23.31 -11.82 -5.52
N GLU A 298 22.35 -11.62 -6.42
CA GLU A 298 22.62 -11.37 -7.84
C GLU A 298 23.48 -10.12 -8.03
N HIS A 299 23.15 -9.01 -7.34
CA HIS A 299 23.92 -7.77 -7.42
C HIS A 299 25.35 -7.92 -6.87
N ARG A 300 25.57 -8.74 -5.84
CA ARG A 300 26.93 -9.06 -5.35
C ARG A 300 27.74 -9.91 -6.33
N ALA A 301 27.07 -10.69 -7.18
CA ALA A 301 27.72 -11.52 -8.18
C ALA A 301 28.17 -10.74 -9.43
N VAL A 302 27.66 -9.50 -9.62
CA VAL A 302 28.04 -8.62 -10.73
C VAL A 302 29.50 -8.20 -10.59
N ARG A 303 30.29 -8.44 -11.62
CA ARG A 303 31.73 -8.14 -11.63
C ARG A 303 31.95 -6.66 -11.93
N PHE A 304 33.12 -6.14 -11.56
CA PHE A 304 33.51 -4.74 -11.81
C PHE A 304 33.50 -4.35 -13.30
N PHE A 305 33.66 -5.30 -14.20
CA PHE A 305 33.72 -5.06 -15.65
C PHE A 305 32.39 -5.30 -16.37
N ASP A 306 31.32 -5.64 -15.66
CA ASP A 306 30.00 -5.85 -16.25
C ASP A 306 29.27 -4.50 -16.39
N ASP A 307 28.48 -4.32 -17.45
CA ASP A 307 27.79 -3.05 -17.75
C ASP A 307 26.85 -2.60 -16.62
N ASP A 308 26.28 -3.55 -15.86
CA ASP A 308 25.35 -3.29 -14.76
C ASP A 308 26.06 -3.06 -13.40
N HIS A 309 27.39 -2.92 -13.36
CA HIS A 309 28.16 -2.80 -12.12
C HIS A 309 27.74 -1.61 -11.25
N ASP A 310 27.63 -0.41 -11.84
CA ASP A 310 27.30 0.81 -11.09
C ASP A 310 25.89 0.74 -10.49
N ASP A 311 24.93 0.19 -11.22
CA ASP A 311 23.57 -0.02 -10.77
C ASP A 311 23.52 -1.07 -9.63
N ALA A 312 24.29 -2.15 -9.75
CA ALA A 312 24.43 -3.15 -8.69
C ALA A 312 25.07 -2.55 -7.42
N GLN A 313 26.14 -1.76 -7.54
CA GLN A 313 26.77 -1.08 -6.40
C GLN A 313 25.82 -0.08 -5.74
N LEU A 314 25.02 0.63 -6.53
CA LEU A 314 24.00 1.52 -5.99
C LEU A 314 23.03 0.74 -5.10
N LEU A 315 22.42 -0.32 -5.63
CA LEU A 315 21.44 -1.13 -4.91
C LEU A 315 22.03 -1.76 -3.64
N LEU A 316 23.24 -2.33 -3.73
CA LEU A 316 23.94 -2.88 -2.57
C LEU A 316 24.15 -1.82 -1.48
N SER A 317 24.53 -0.60 -1.88
CA SER A 317 24.74 0.49 -0.92
C SER A 317 23.44 0.99 -0.27
N GLU A 318 22.33 1.04 -1.01
CA GLU A 318 21.03 1.43 -0.48
C GLU A 318 20.46 0.34 0.44
N TRP A 319 20.66 -0.93 0.11
CA TRP A 319 20.14 -2.07 0.86
C TRP A 319 21.06 -2.54 2.00
N ALA A 320 22.28 -2.02 2.07
CA ALA A 320 23.28 -2.36 3.10
C ALA A 320 22.74 -2.23 4.53
N SER A 321 21.83 -1.28 4.76
CA SER A 321 21.23 -1.07 6.08
C SER A 321 20.32 -2.22 6.55
N PHE A 322 19.78 -3.00 5.60
CA PHE A 322 19.05 -4.24 5.86
C PHE A 322 20.01 -5.44 5.84
N GLY A 323 20.75 -5.61 4.75
CA GLY A 323 21.86 -6.57 4.59
C GLY A 323 21.50 -8.05 4.83
N ASP A 324 22.53 -8.91 4.81
CA ASP A 324 22.37 -10.36 5.02
C ASP A 324 21.77 -10.71 6.37
N ALA A 325 22.08 -9.92 7.40
CA ALA A 325 21.53 -10.14 8.73
C ALA A 325 20.01 -9.93 8.73
N GLY A 326 19.53 -8.84 8.12
CA GLY A 326 18.10 -8.57 7.99
C GLY A 326 17.38 -9.63 7.17
N PHE A 327 17.96 -10.07 6.03
CA PHE A 327 17.35 -11.11 5.21
C PHE A 327 17.28 -12.46 5.92
N ARG A 328 18.33 -12.87 6.64
CA ARG A 328 18.30 -14.09 7.45
C ARG A 328 17.26 -14.01 8.56
N LEU A 329 17.21 -12.88 9.27
CA LEU A 329 16.23 -12.68 10.33
C LEU A 329 14.80 -12.73 9.79
N ALA A 330 14.53 -12.11 8.64
CA ALA A 330 13.23 -12.21 7.98
C ALA A 330 12.83 -13.65 7.65
N ALA A 331 13.78 -14.46 7.14
CA ALA A 331 13.56 -15.87 6.86
C ALA A 331 13.33 -16.69 8.15
N ASP A 332 14.02 -16.35 9.24
CA ASP A 332 13.79 -16.97 10.55
C ASP A 332 12.38 -16.68 11.07
N ARG A 333 11.93 -15.42 10.99
CA ARG A 333 10.55 -15.03 11.37
C ARG A 333 9.49 -15.71 10.52
N GLU A 334 9.76 -15.90 9.24
CA GLU A 334 8.86 -16.63 8.34
C GLU A 334 8.73 -18.10 8.75
N ARG A 335 9.86 -18.75 9.08
CA ARG A 335 9.89 -20.13 9.57
C ARG A 335 9.20 -20.29 10.92
N GLU A 336 9.40 -19.36 11.86
CA GLU A 336 8.72 -19.33 13.16
C GLU A 336 7.19 -19.35 13.00
N LEU A 337 6.65 -18.54 12.09
CA LEU A 337 5.21 -18.55 11.77
C LEU A 337 4.74 -19.91 11.24
N GLY A 338 5.61 -20.66 10.55
CA GLY A 338 5.33 -22.01 10.08
C GLY A 338 5.42 -23.10 11.15
N SER A 339 6.33 -22.98 12.12
CA SER A 339 6.69 -24.05 13.07
C SER A 339 5.89 -24.06 14.38
N ASP A 340 5.45 -22.90 14.89
CA ASP A 340 4.95 -22.73 16.27
C ASP A 340 3.69 -23.55 16.64
N LEU A 341 3.04 -24.22 15.69
CA LEU A 341 1.89 -25.08 15.95
C LEU A 341 2.26 -26.54 16.22
N MET A 342 3.44 -27.01 15.82
CA MET A 342 3.84 -28.40 16.04
C MET A 342 4.27 -28.63 17.50
N VAL A 343 4.88 -27.64 18.15
CA VAL A 343 5.40 -27.76 19.52
C VAL A 343 4.29 -27.71 20.59
N SER A 344 3.17 -27.03 20.32
CA SER A 344 2.04 -26.95 21.28
C SER A 344 1.06 -28.13 21.20
N ALA A 345 1.25 -29.05 20.25
CA ALA A 345 0.40 -30.24 20.10
C ALA A 345 0.87 -31.43 20.96
N GLU A 346 2.08 -31.38 21.50
CA GLU A 346 2.57 -32.32 22.51
C GLU A 346 2.26 -31.78 23.92
N VAL A 347 0.99 -31.78 24.29
CA VAL A 347 0.64 -31.85 25.72
C VAL A 347 0.61 -33.35 26.06
N PRO A 348 1.52 -33.86 26.90
CA PRO A 348 1.39 -35.22 27.37
C PRO A 348 0.10 -35.31 28.20
N GLU A 349 -0.86 -36.10 27.72
CA GLU A 349 -1.90 -36.70 28.55
C GLU A 349 -1.22 -37.72 29.48
N ASP A 350 -0.43 -37.24 30.44
CA ASP A 350 -0.07 -38.05 31.60
C ASP A 350 -1.04 -37.73 32.72
N GLY A 351 -2.03 -38.60 32.83
CA GLY A 351 -2.92 -38.65 33.96
C GLY A 351 -2.18 -38.89 35.26
N THR A 352 -2.75 -38.41 36.37
CA THR A 352 -2.89 -39.19 37.60
C THR A 352 -3.75 -38.42 38.59
N SER A 353 -4.89 -39.03 38.93
CA SER A 353 -5.44 -39.17 40.29
C SER A 353 -5.89 -37.89 41.03
N SER A 354 -6.92 -37.87 41.88
CA SER A 354 -7.50 -38.94 42.68
C SER A 354 -8.89 -38.52 43.16
N SER A 355 -9.79 -39.49 43.18
CA SER A 355 -11.01 -39.53 43.99
C SER A 355 -10.76 -39.11 45.45
N PHE A 356 -11.54 -38.14 45.94
CA PHE A 356 -11.70 -37.90 47.37
C PHE A 356 -13.16 -38.15 47.76
N THR A 357 -13.46 -39.40 48.12
CA THR A 357 -14.62 -39.77 48.92
C THR A 357 -14.29 -39.55 50.39
N GLY A 358 -14.89 -38.52 51.00
CA GLY A 358 -14.84 -38.26 52.44
C GLY A 358 -16.24 -38.12 53.00
N SER A 359 -16.75 -39.21 53.57
CA SER A 359 -17.97 -39.24 54.40
C SER A 359 -17.72 -38.70 55.81
N ALA A 360 -18.83 -38.31 56.45
CA ALA A 360 -19.19 -38.40 57.88
C ALA A 360 -19.57 -37.03 58.50
N PRO A 361 -20.23 -37.02 59.67
CA PRO A 361 -21.37 -37.83 60.13
C PRO A 361 -22.64 -36.99 60.40
#